data_AF-V4Y805-F1
#
_entry.id   AF-V4Y805-F1
#
_cell.length_a   1.000
_cell.length_b   1.000
_cell.length_c   1.000
_cell.angle_alpha   90.00
_cell.angle_beta   90.00
_cell.angle_gamma   90.00
#
_symmetry.space_group_name_H-M   'P 1'
#
loop_
_entity.id
_entity.type
_entity.pdbx_description
1 polymer ?
#
loop_
_entity_poly.entity_id
_entity_poly.type
_entity_poly.pdbx_seq_one_letter_code
_entity_poly.pdbx_strand_id
1 'polypeptide(L)'
;FEFERAYYALVNTDYEHDIGWLSRESCKPGHVPDGESLLVAQMAPDWSTATYDDPLEAISGEVAEMVAQLLGDDRLCNPDWVDDQGWRYALPDAAVETAKTDPLAAHELYVLATGSSARGAPTRHSGTGWLSASESPPGYSRS
;
A
#
# COMPACT_ATOMS: atom_id res chain seq x y z
N PHE A 1 1.15 -2.59 21.46
CA PHE A 1 2.58 -2.31 21.26
C PHE A 1 2.63 -0.98 20.56
N GLU A 2 3.47 -0.08 21.06
CA GLU A 2 3.64 1.27 20.55
C GLU A 2 4.94 1.34 19.73
N PHE A 3 4.81 1.55 18.42
CA PHE A 3 5.93 1.70 17.51
C PHE A 3 6.17 3.20 17.26
N GLU A 4 7.23 3.80 17.79
CA GLU A 4 7.52 5.25 17.68
C GLU A 4 8.77 5.52 16.81
N ARG A 5 8.56 6.01 15.58
CA ARG A 5 9.62 6.57 14.72
C ARG A 5 9.26 7.96 14.19
N ALA A 6 10.25 8.76 13.83
CA ALA A 6 10.05 10.14 13.38
C ALA A 6 9.65 10.26 11.89
N TYR A 7 8.82 9.36 11.39
CA TYR A 7 8.27 9.45 10.03
C TYR A 7 6.83 8.92 9.99
N TYR A 8 6.03 9.53 9.11
CA TYR A 8 4.66 9.09 8.84
C TYR A 8 4.61 7.91 7.86
N ALA A 9 5.41 7.95 6.79
CA ALA A 9 5.47 6.89 5.80
C ALA A 9 6.87 6.76 5.18
N LEU A 10 7.15 5.56 4.66
CA LEU A 10 8.28 5.25 3.80
C LEU A 10 7.80 5.13 2.36
N VAL A 11 8.61 5.59 1.41
CA VAL A 11 8.34 5.52 -0.03
C VAL A 11 9.54 4.85 -0.68
N ASN A 12 9.28 3.85 -1.51
CA ASN A 12 10.30 3.22 -2.34
C ASN A 12 10.57 4.12 -3.56
N THR A 13 11.69 4.85 -3.53
CA THR A 13 12.02 5.85 -4.54
C THR A 13 12.84 5.31 -5.71
N ASP A 14 13.48 4.15 -5.55
CA ASP A 14 14.29 3.50 -6.58
C ASP A 14 13.59 2.31 -7.25
N TYR A 15 12.45 1.88 -6.69
CA TYR A 15 11.63 0.79 -7.16
C TYR A 15 12.30 -0.59 -7.04
N GLU A 16 13.31 -0.74 -6.18
CA GLU A 16 14.03 -2.02 -6.02
C GLU A 16 13.42 -2.92 -4.93
N HIS A 17 12.63 -2.37 -4.01
CA HIS A 17 11.95 -3.14 -2.97
C HIS A 17 10.53 -3.58 -3.39
N ASP A 18 10.14 -4.79 -2.99
CA ASP A 18 8.76 -5.31 -3.18
C ASP A 18 7.68 -4.54 -2.39
N ILE A 19 8.05 -3.64 -1.48
CA ILE A 19 7.15 -2.69 -0.82
C ILE A 19 7.32 -1.35 -1.54
N GLY A 20 6.25 -0.85 -2.15
CA GLY A 20 6.23 0.46 -2.81
C GLY A 20 6.07 1.62 -1.82
N TRP A 21 5.28 1.41 -0.77
CA TRP A 21 4.98 2.42 0.25
C TRP A 21 4.60 1.77 1.57
N LEU A 22 4.91 2.39 2.70
CA LEU A 22 4.53 1.89 4.03
C LEU A 22 4.16 3.04 4.95
N SER A 23 2.91 3.13 5.42
CA SER A 23 2.52 4.14 6.42
C SER A 23 2.34 3.59 7.82
N ARG A 24 2.45 4.50 8.78
CA ARG A 24 2.03 4.35 10.16
C ARG A 24 0.77 5.15 10.39
N GLU A 25 -0.36 4.47 10.53
CA GLU A 25 -1.65 5.11 10.70
C GLU A 25 -1.80 5.75 12.09
N SER A 26 -1.05 5.27 13.10
CA SER A 26 -1.02 5.89 14.44
C SER A 26 -0.45 7.32 14.44
N CYS A 27 0.26 7.73 13.39
CA CYS A 27 0.70 9.12 13.22
C CYS A 27 -0.43 10.07 12.79
N LYS A 28 -1.61 9.54 12.40
CA LYS A 28 -2.78 10.34 12.05
C LYS A 28 -3.70 10.46 13.27
N PRO A 29 -4.00 11.68 13.76
CA PRO A 29 -4.86 11.86 14.93
C PRO A 29 -6.21 11.17 14.78
N GLY A 30 -6.53 10.28 15.74
CA GLY A 30 -7.81 9.57 15.82
C GLY A 30 -7.97 8.39 14.85
N HIS A 31 -6.94 7.99 14.10
CA HIS A 31 -7.00 6.81 13.22
C HIS A 31 -6.84 5.49 13.96
N VAL A 32 -6.03 5.49 15.03
CA VAL A 32 -5.69 4.28 15.80
C VAL A 32 -5.91 4.58 17.29
N PRO A 33 -6.53 3.67 18.06
CA PRO A 33 -6.64 3.81 19.52
C PRO A 33 -5.28 3.93 20.21
N ASP A 34 -5.25 4.56 21.38
CA ASP A 34 -4.03 4.69 22.18
C ASP A 34 -3.47 3.30 22.57
N GLY A 35 -2.14 3.14 22.45
CA GLY A 35 -1.44 1.88 22.76
C GLY A 35 -1.49 0.83 21.64
N GLU A 36 -2.28 1.08 20.59
CA GLU A 36 -2.33 0.29 19.37
C GLU A 36 -1.44 0.92 18.27
N SER A 37 -1.07 0.10 17.30
CA SER A 37 -0.43 0.55 16.07
C SER A 37 -1.29 0.08 14.89
N LEU A 38 -1.03 0.62 13.70
CA LEU A 38 -1.50 0.07 12.45
C LEU A 38 -0.54 0.51 11.35
N LEU A 39 -0.08 -0.46 10.57
CA LEU A 39 0.74 -0.28 9.38
C LEU A 39 -0.09 -0.55 8.13
N VAL A 40 0.11 0.27 7.10
CA VAL A 40 -0.42 -0.01 5.76
C VAL A 40 0.76 -0.14 4.81
N ALA A 41 1.04 -1.34 4.33
CA ALA A 41 2.06 -1.58 3.31
C ALA A 41 1.39 -1.60 1.93
N GLN A 42 1.86 -0.84 0.97
CA GLN A 42 1.45 -1.00 -0.41
C GLN A 42 2.58 -1.72 -1.14
N MET A 43 2.28 -2.87 -1.74
CA MET A 43 3.29 -3.64 -2.46
C MET A 43 3.56 -3.04 -3.83
N ALA A 44 4.77 -3.31 -4.29
CA ALA A 44 5.26 -2.86 -5.57
C ALA A 44 4.48 -3.55 -6.71
N PRO A 45 4.47 -2.91 -7.90
CA PRO A 45 3.79 -3.44 -9.05
C PRO A 45 4.18 -4.81 -9.56
N ASP A 46 5.44 -5.19 -9.48
CA ASP A 46 5.82 -6.49 -10.01
C ASP A 46 5.39 -7.60 -9.04
N TRP A 47 5.57 -7.38 -7.73
CA TRP A 47 5.15 -8.30 -6.68
C TRP A 47 3.63 -8.50 -6.70
N SER A 48 2.83 -7.41 -6.71
CA SER A 48 1.37 -7.59 -6.64
C SER A 48 0.74 -8.16 -7.92
N THR A 49 1.43 -8.12 -9.07
CA THR A 49 0.95 -8.79 -10.30
C THR A 49 1.21 -10.28 -10.19
N ALA A 50 2.38 -10.65 -9.66
CA ALA A 50 2.78 -12.04 -9.49
C ALA A 50 1.87 -12.78 -8.49
N THR A 51 1.38 -12.09 -7.46
CA THR A 51 0.62 -12.68 -6.35
C THR A 51 -0.85 -12.28 -6.32
N TYR A 52 -1.37 -11.60 -7.34
CA TYR A 52 -2.70 -10.98 -7.32
C TYR A 52 -3.84 -11.94 -6.95
N ASP A 53 -3.76 -13.18 -7.45
CA ASP A 53 -4.79 -14.21 -7.24
C ASP A 53 -4.46 -15.15 -6.07
N ASP A 54 -3.34 -14.92 -5.36
CA ASP A 54 -2.93 -15.74 -4.22
C ASP A 54 -3.77 -15.38 -2.98
N PRO A 55 -4.21 -16.37 -2.18
CA PRO A 55 -4.99 -16.11 -0.99
C PRO A 55 -4.13 -15.46 0.11
N LEU A 56 -4.71 -14.58 0.93
CA LEU A 56 -4.03 -13.83 1.99
C LEU A 56 -3.15 -14.71 2.90
N GLU A 57 -3.62 -15.90 3.25
CA GLU A 57 -2.89 -16.83 4.13
C GLU A 57 -1.60 -17.37 3.50
N ALA A 58 -1.48 -17.35 2.17
CA ALA A 58 -0.27 -17.78 1.47
C ALA A 58 0.83 -16.69 1.45
N ILE A 59 0.44 -15.42 1.56
CA ILE A 59 1.31 -14.26 1.26
C ILE A 59 1.55 -13.35 2.45
N SER A 60 0.65 -13.33 3.44
CA SER A 60 0.74 -12.46 4.62
C SER A 60 2.01 -12.65 5.45
N GLY A 61 2.51 -13.88 5.59
CA GLY A 61 3.75 -14.16 6.31
C GLY A 61 4.97 -13.51 5.66
N GLU A 62 5.10 -13.65 4.33
CA GLU A 62 6.18 -13.03 3.56
C GLU A 62 6.14 -11.51 3.66
N VAL A 63 4.95 -10.90 3.55
CA VAL A 63 4.78 -9.45 3.69
C VAL A 63 5.13 -8.97 5.10
N ALA A 64 4.70 -9.69 6.14
CA ALA A 64 5.04 -9.37 7.52
C ALA A 64 6.56 -9.43 7.76
N GLU A 65 7.25 -10.43 7.21
CA GLU A 65 8.70 -10.55 7.26
C GLU A 65 9.40 -9.38 6.54
N MET A 66 8.93 -8.99 5.35
CA MET A 66 9.46 -7.85 4.62
C MET A 66 9.31 -6.54 5.41
N VAL A 67 8.15 -6.32 6.02
CA VAL A 67 7.90 -5.14 6.87
C VAL A 67 8.80 -5.16 8.10
N ALA A 68 8.92 -6.31 8.78
CA ALA A 68 9.78 -6.47 9.94
C ALA A 68 11.25 -6.17 9.62
N GLN A 69 11.76 -6.70 8.50
CA GLN A 69 13.12 -6.44 8.02
C GLN A 69 13.33 -4.97 7.66
N LEU A 70 12.40 -4.37 6.92
CA LEU A 70 12.46 -2.96 6.52
C LEU A 70 12.50 -2.02 7.74
N LEU A 71 11.76 -2.36 8.79
CA LEU A 71 11.69 -1.58 10.01
C LEU A 71 12.76 -1.99 11.04
N GLY A 72 13.40 -3.14 10.88
CA GLY A 72 14.33 -3.72 11.85
C GLY A 72 13.64 -4.07 13.18
N ASP A 73 12.44 -4.66 13.11
CA ASP A 73 11.64 -5.04 14.28
C ASP A 73 10.93 -6.38 14.06
N ASP A 74 11.54 -7.46 14.54
CA ASP A 74 11.07 -8.85 14.36
C ASP A 74 9.69 -9.12 14.97
N ARG A 75 9.20 -8.26 15.88
CA ARG A 75 7.86 -8.41 16.46
C ARG A 75 6.77 -8.26 15.40
N LEU A 76 7.07 -7.57 14.31
CA LEU A 76 6.14 -7.35 13.21
C LEU A 76 5.93 -8.61 12.34
N CYS A 77 6.74 -9.66 12.51
CA CYS A 77 6.55 -10.94 11.82
C CYS A 77 5.28 -11.69 12.27
N ASN A 78 4.70 -11.33 13.42
CA ASN A 78 3.52 -12.01 13.98
C ASN A 78 2.45 -10.99 14.41
N PRO A 79 1.75 -10.37 13.45
CA PRO A 79 0.68 -9.43 13.75
C PRO A 79 -0.56 -10.15 14.32
N ASP A 80 -1.32 -9.46 15.18
CA ASP A 80 -2.57 -10.00 15.75
C ASP A 80 -3.63 -10.30 14.68
N TRP A 81 -3.60 -9.53 13.59
CA TRP A 81 -4.47 -9.71 12.43
C TRP A 81 -3.83 -9.12 11.17
N VAL A 82 -4.30 -9.61 10.03
CA VAL A 82 -3.96 -9.14 8.69
C VAL A 82 -5.23 -9.01 7.87
N ASP A 83 -5.22 -8.07 6.93
CA ASP A 83 -6.30 -7.87 5.96
C ASP A 83 -5.69 -7.37 4.64
N ASP A 84 -6.36 -7.64 3.53
CA ASP A 84 -5.90 -7.27 2.20
C ASP A 84 -7.00 -6.72 1.31
N GLN A 85 -6.58 -5.84 0.40
CA GLN A 85 -7.44 -5.38 -0.68
C GLN A 85 -6.65 -5.29 -1.98
N GLY A 86 -7.03 -6.15 -2.93
CA GLY A 86 -6.56 -6.12 -4.31
C GLY A 86 -7.23 -5.03 -5.14
N TRP A 87 -6.42 -4.19 -5.78
CA TRP A 87 -6.88 -3.15 -6.73
C TRP A 87 -6.28 -3.42 -8.11
N ARG A 88 -7.02 -4.12 -8.98
CA ARG A 88 -6.55 -4.44 -10.34
C ARG A 88 -6.17 -3.20 -11.17
N TYR A 89 -6.81 -2.07 -10.90
CA TYR A 89 -6.63 -0.80 -11.59
C TYR A 89 -6.32 0.34 -10.60
N ALA A 90 -5.26 0.18 -9.81
CA ALA A 90 -4.92 1.07 -8.70
C ALA A 90 -4.44 2.46 -9.15
N LEU A 91 -3.50 2.50 -10.09
CA LEU A 91 -2.92 3.72 -10.67
C LEU A 91 -2.85 3.54 -12.20
N PRO A 92 -2.54 4.60 -12.99
CA PRO A 92 -2.24 4.51 -14.42
C PRO A 92 -0.72 4.54 -14.71
N ASP A 93 -0.25 3.72 -15.67
CA ASP A 93 1.18 3.51 -15.98
C ASP A 93 1.76 4.71 -16.73
N ALA A 94 0.87 5.45 -17.38
CA ALA A 94 1.17 6.68 -18.08
C ALA A 94 -0.05 7.61 -18.05
N ALA A 95 0.22 8.90 -18.20
CA ALA A 95 -0.82 9.87 -18.49
C ALA A 95 -1.52 9.55 -19.82
N VAL A 96 -2.78 9.96 -19.94
CA VAL A 96 -3.52 9.85 -21.20
C VAL A 96 -2.80 10.64 -22.29
N GLU A 97 -2.60 10.02 -23.44
CA GLU A 97 -2.03 10.67 -24.62
C GLU A 97 -3.07 11.60 -25.25
N THR A 98 -2.88 12.92 -25.10
CA THR A 98 -3.82 13.93 -25.61
C THR A 98 -4.07 13.79 -27.11
N ALA A 99 -3.03 13.47 -27.89
CA ALA A 99 -3.15 13.24 -29.33
C ALA A 99 -4.17 12.13 -29.71
N LYS A 100 -4.39 11.15 -28.84
CA LYS A 100 -5.40 10.10 -29.05
C LYS A 100 -6.82 10.57 -28.68
N THR A 101 -6.95 11.54 -27.79
CA THR A 101 -8.24 12.04 -27.31
C THR A 101 -8.72 13.29 -28.04
N ASP A 102 -7.81 14.10 -28.59
CA ASP A 102 -8.14 15.37 -29.25
C ASP A 102 -9.18 15.25 -30.39
N PRO A 103 -9.16 14.21 -31.25
CA PRO A 103 -10.18 14.07 -32.31
C PRO A 103 -11.61 13.90 -31.78
N LEU A 104 -11.78 13.47 -30.53
CA LEU A 104 -13.10 13.24 -29.93
C LEU A 104 -13.87 14.55 -29.69
N ALA A 105 -13.17 15.67 -29.53
CA ALA A 105 -13.80 16.97 -29.33
C ALA A 105 -14.62 17.42 -30.56
N ALA A 106 -14.25 16.98 -31.78
CA ALA A 106 -15.04 17.21 -32.98
C ALA A 106 -16.43 16.52 -32.94
N HIS A 107 -16.61 15.59 -32.01
CA HIS A 107 -17.85 14.88 -31.74
C HIS A 107 -18.44 15.22 -30.36
N GLU A 108 -17.98 16.32 -29.73
CA GLU A 108 -18.42 16.76 -28.39
C GLU A 108 -18.16 15.71 -27.29
N LEU A 109 -17.17 14.84 -27.47
CA LEU A 109 -16.76 13.81 -26.51
C LEU A 109 -15.47 14.22 -25.79
N TYR A 110 -15.44 14.03 -24.46
CA TYR A 110 -14.32 14.40 -23.60
C TYR A 110 -13.94 13.25 -22.65
N VAL A 111 -12.63 13.05 -22.44
CA VAL A 111 -12.10 12.01 -21.55
C VAL A 111 -11.73 12.62 -20.20
N LEU A 112 -12.26 12.04 -19.13
CA LEU A 112 -11.86 12.32 -17.75
C LEU A 112 -11.11 11.11 -17.21
N ALA A 113 -9.86 11.31 -16.81
CA ALA A 113 -9.02 10.27 -16.24
C ALA A 113 -8.23 10.85 -15.06
N THR A 114 -7.92 9.98 -14.09
CA THR A 114 -6.95 10.30 -13.05
C THR A 114 -5.56 10.34 -13.71
N GLY A 115 -4.75 11.38 -13.44
CA GLY A 115 -3.40 11.50 -14.03
C GLY A 115 -3.24 12.44 -15.25
N SER A 116 -4.11 13.44 -15.42
CA SER A 116 -4.07 14.37 -16.56
C SER A 116 -2.88 15.36 -16.61
N SER A 117 -1.83 15.18 -15.80
CA SER A 117 -0.56 15.90 -15.97
C SER A 117 0.58 15.30 -15.14
N ALA A 118 1.56 14.63 -15.78
CA ALA A 118 2.94 14.55 -15.29
C ALA A 118 3.89 13.91 -16.32
N ARG A 119 5.12 14.44 -16.36
CA ARG A 119 6.30 13.89 -17.04
C ARG A 119 6.61 12.49 -16.50
N GLY A 120 7.14 11.65 -17.37
CA GLY A 120 7.13 10.19 -17.24
C GLY A 120 7.97 9.58 -16.10
N ALA A 121 7.52 8.40 -15.68
CA ALA A 121 8.21 7.14 -15.95
C ALA A 121 7.14 6.04 -16.12
N PRO A 122 7.33 5.04 -17.00
CA PRO A 122 6.42 3.91 -17.11
C PRO A 122 6.66 2.97 -15.94
N THR A 123 5.86 3.08 -14.88
CA THR A 123 5.62 1.94 -14.00
C THR A 123 4.80 0.90 -14.78
N ARG A 124 4.93 -0.38 -14.43
CA ARG A 124 3.94 -1.41 -14.77
C ARG A 124 2.94 -1.46 -13.61
N HIS A 125 1.72 -1.95 -13.81
CA HIS A 125 0.72 -2.02 -12.73
C HIS A 125 0.71 -3.31 -11.95
N SER A 126 0.82 -3.13 -10.63
CA SER A 126 -0.14 -3.57 -9.64
C SER A 126 0.14 -2.79 -8.34
N GLY A 127 -0.76 -2.82 -7.38
CA GLY A 127 -0.51 -2.21 -6.08
C GLY A 127 -1.54 -2.76 -5.13
N THR A 128 -1.21 -3.86 -4.46
CA THR A 128 -2.01 -4.33 -3.32
C THR A 128 -1.78 -3.36 -2.16
N GLY A 129 -2.87 -2.92 -1.54
CA GLY A 129 -2.82 -2.28 -0.23
C GLY A 129 -2.95 -3.38 0.83
N TRP A 130 -1.99 -3.41 1.73
CA TRP A 130 -1.88 -4.34 2.85
C TRP A 130 -2.12 -3.59 4.14
N LEU A 131 -2.79 -4.24 5.09
CA LEU A 131 -2.96 -3.76 6.44
C LEU A 131 -2.29 -4.73 7.44
N SER A 132 -1.61 -4.21 8.46
CA SER A 132 -1.12 -5.02 9.58
C SER A 132 -0.92 -4.28 10.92
N ALA A 133 -1.30 -4.99 11.99
CA ALA A 133 -0.85 -4.96 13.38
C ALA A 133 -1.40 -3.91 14.36
N SER A 134 -2.33 -4.33 15.23
CA SER A 134 -2.50 -3.81 16.60
C SER A 134 -2.08 -4.85 17.65
N GLU A 135 -1.86 -4.43 18.91
CA GLU A 135 -1.74 -5.30 20.10
C GLU A 135 -2.75 -4.77 21.12
N SER A 136 -3.51 -5.63 21.78
CA SER A 136 -4.19 -5.23 23.03
C SER A 136 -3.19 -5.15 24.18
N PRO A 137 -3.29 -4.16 25.10
CA PRO A 137 -2.46 -4.19 26.30
C PRO A 137 -2.76 -5.47 27.10
N PRO A 138 -1.77 -6.03 27.83
CA PRO A 138 -1.98 -7.22 28.65
C PRO A 138 -3.09 -6.92 29.68
N GLY A 139 -4.26 -7.52 29.49
CA GLY A 139 -5.42 -7.38 30.39
C GLY A 139 -6.79 -7.15 29.72
N TYR A 140 -6.88 -6.95 28.41
CA TYR A 140 -8.17 -6.77 27.73
C TYR A 140 -8.74 -8.10 27.21
N SER A 141 -9.54 -8.78 28.03
CA SER A 141 -10.41 -9.87 27.58
C SER A 141 -11.68 -9.26 27.01
N ARG A 142 -11.99 -9.51 25.73
CA ARG A 142 -13.35 -9.24 25.20
C ARG A 142 -14.32 -10.21 25.89
N SER A 143 -15.29 -9.65 26.61
CA SER A 143 -16.47 -10.34 27.13
C SER A 143 -17.50 -10.59 26.03
#